data_AF-A0A7Y1XMK5-F1
#
_entry.id   AF-A0A7Y1XMK5-F1
#
_cell.length_a   1.000
_cell.length_b   1.000
_cell.length_c   1.000
_cell.angle_alpha   90.00
_cell.angle_beta   90.00
_cell.angle_gamma   90.00
#
_symmetry.space_group_name_H-M   'P 1'
#
loop_
_entity.id
_entity.type
_entity.pdbx_description
1 polymer ?
#
loop_
_entity_poly.entity_id
_entity_poly.type
_entity_poly.pdbx_seq_one_letter_code
_entity_poly.pdbx_strand_id
1 'polypeptide(L)'
;MKWFSFLVFFTLVLSLGCSQSSEDTTLPDPETEIEFQAKNVLFIGNSHTNYNLGIDHYLKGFTSQADLDFIPTIEKITMDGASMQDHLENANTLAKLNERDWDVV
;
A
#
# COMPACT_ATOMS: atom_id res chain seq x y z
N MET A 1 -18.60 -48.69 17.17
CA MET A 1 -17.15 -48.76 16.88
C MET A 1 -16.78 -48.69 15.38
N LYS A 2 -17.73 -48.73 14.43
CA LYS A 2 -17.40 -48.70 12.98
C LYS A 2 -17.24 -47.28 12.38
N TRP A 3 -17.69 -46.23 13.06
CA TRP A 3 -17.62 -44.85 12.57
C TRP A 3 -16.30 -44.16 12.91
N PHE A 4 -15.61 -44.62 13.96
CA PHE A 4 -14.31 -44.11 14.36
C PHE A 4 -13.22 -44.44 13.32
N SER A 5 -13.30 -45.61 12.67
CA SER A 5 -12.39 -45.97 11.56
C SER A 5 -12.56 -45.09 10.32
N PHE A 6 -13.76 -44.55 10.07
CA PHE A 6 -14.00 -43.70 8.90
C PHE A 6 -13.41 -42.29 9.09
N LEU A 7 -13.45 -41.78 10.33
CA LEU A 7 -12.90 -40.47 10.70
C LEU A 7 -11.35 -40.44 10.64
N VAL A 8 -10.70 -41.55 11.01
CA VAL A 8 -9.23 -41.69 10.95
C VAL A 8 -8.75 -41.79 9.50
N PHE A 9 -9.51 -42.44 8.63
CA PHE A 9 -9.16 -42.53 7.21
C PHE A 9 -9.31 -41.17 6.50
N PHE A 10 -10.35 -40.39 6.83
CA PHE A 10 -10.58 -39.06 6.24
C PHE A 10 -9.54 -38.02 6.66
N THR A 11 -9.00 -38.13 7.88
CA THR A 11 -7.95 -37.24 8.39
C THR A 11 -6.55 -37.57 7.84
N LEU A 12 -6.29 -38.83 7.49
CA LEU A 12 -5.02 -39.26 6.87
C LEU A 12 -4.86 -38.79 5.41
N VAL A 13 -5.97 -38.63 4.68
CA VAL A 13 -5.94 -38.21 3.26
C VAL A 13 -5.67 -36.70 3.13
N LEU A 14 -5.98 -35.90 4.15
CA LEU A 14 -5.75 -34.45 4.16
C LEU A 14 -4.29 -34.05 4.48
N SER A 15 -3.47 -34.96 5.01
CA SER A 15 -2.07 -34.66 5.38
C SER A 15 -1.04 -34.95 4.28
N LEU A 16 -1.46 -35.44 3.11
CA LEU A 16 -0.56 -35.74 1.99
C LEU A 16 -0.44 -34.59 0.96
N GLY A 17 -1.06 -33.44 1.24
CA GLY A 17 -1.02 -32.25 0.38
C GLY A 17 0.13 -31.29 0.66
N CYS A 18 1.38 -31.77 0.72
CA CYS A 18 2.56 -30.89 0.62
C CYS A 18 3.35 -31.29 -0.63
N SER A 19 2.92 -30.76 -1.78
CA SER A 19 3.73 -30.81 -2.99
C SER A 19 4.85 -29.78 -2.87
N GLN A 20 6.04 -30.22 -2.47
CA GLN A 20 7.26 -29.43 -2.64
C GLN A 20 7.63 -29.44 -4.13
N SER A 21 7.23 -28.39 -4.85
CA SER A 21 7.82 -28.08 -6.14
C SER A 21 9.23 -27.54 -5.89
N SER A 22 10.25 -28.35 -6.18
CA SER A 22 11.63 -27.90 -6.28
C SER A 22 11.92 -27.63 -7.76
N GLU A 23 11.50 -26.46 -8.25
CA GLU A 23 12.02 -25.95 -9.52
C GLU A 23 13.33 -25.20 -9.23
N ASP A 24 14.42 -25.91 -9.48
CA ASP A 24 15.73 -25.34 -9.80
C ASP A 24 15.58 -24.55 -11.11
N THR A 25 15.31 -23.26 -10.97
CA THR A 25 15.47 -22.29 -12.05
C THR A 25 16.45 -21.26 -11.55
N THR A 26 17.69 -21.33 -12.04
CA THR A 26 18.67 -20.25 -11.88
C THR A 26 18.06 -19.00 -12.53
N LEU A 27 17.45 -18.14 -11.71
CA LEU A 27 16.91 -16.85 -12.13
C LEU A 27 18.09 -15.91 -12.43
N PRO A 28 17.94 -15.01 -13.42
CA PRO A 28 18.96 -13.99 -13.70
C PRO A 28 19.26 -13.19 -12.43
N ASP A 29 20.54 -12.85 -12.22
CA ASP A 29 21.01 -11.99 -11.12
C ASP A 29 20.08 -10.78 -11.00
N PRO A 30 19.26 -10.67 -9.93
CA PRO A 30 18.34 -9.58 -9.79
C PRO A 30 19.18 -8.34 -9.52
N GLU A 31 19.36 -7.56 -10.58
CA GLU A 31 19.70 -6.15 -10.50
C GLU A 31 19.05 -5.57 -9.24
N THR A 32 19.88 -5.10 -8.31
CA THR A 32 19.49 -4.49 -7.02
C THR A 32 18.12 -3.84 -7.14
N GLU A 33 17.06 -4.55 -6.72
CA GLU A 33 15.71 -4.02 -6.76
C GLU A 33 15.74 -2.93 -5.69
N ILE A 34 15.94 -1.68 -6.12
CA ILE A 34 15.91 -0.55 -5.21
C ILE A 34 14.48 -0.51 -4.72
N GLU A 35 14.25 -1.02 -3.52
CA GLU A 35 12.95 -1.01 -2.88
C GLU A 35 12.49 0.46 -2.82
N PHE A 36 11.48 0.79 -3.63
CA PHE A 36 10.95 2.13 -3.70
C PHE A 36 10.24 2.44 -2.37
N GLN A 37 10.86 3.30 -1.56
CA GLN A 37 10.28 3.78 -0.31
C GLN A 37 9.64 5.16 -0.54
N ALA A 38 8.31 5.23 -0.59
CA ALA A 38 7.57 6.48 -0.66
C ALA A 38 7.59 7.22 0.69
N LYS A 39 8.60 8.06 0.91
CA LYS A 39 8.81 8.81 2.16
C LYS A 39 7.97 10.08 2.20
N ASN A 40 7.77 10.74 1.07
CA ASN A 40 7.02 11.98 0.93
C ASN A 40 5.82 11.76 0.00
N VAL A 41 4.61 11.81 0.54
CA VAL A 41 3.36 11.59 -0.19
C VAL A 41 2.46 12.83 -0.10
N LEU A 42 2.04 13.36 -1.25
CA LEU A 42 1.10 14.48 -1.34
C LEU A 42 -0.18 14.06 -2.04
N PHE A 43 -1.32 14.14 -1.36
CA PHE A 43 -2.61 14.00 -2.01
C PHE A 43 -3.12 15.33 -2.56
N ILE A 44 -3.47 15.37 -3.85
CA ILE A 44 -4.16 16.51 -4.48
C ILE A 44 -5.57 16.06 -4.84
N GLY A 45 -6.59 16.83 -4.47
CA GLY A 45 -7.95 16.53 -4.92
C GLY A 45 -9.01 17.42 -4.30
N ASN A 46 -10.22 16.88 -4.18
CA ASN A 46 -11.39 17.67 -3.80
C ASN A 46 -12.02 17.17 -2.49
N SER A 47 -13.31 17.44 -2.33
CA SER A 47 -14.09 17.03 -1.17
C SER A 47 -14.02 15.53 -0.88
N HIS A 48 -13.82 14.68 -1.90
CA HIS A 48 -13.64 13.23 -1.70
C HIS A 48 -12.30 12.89 -1.02
N THR A 49 -11.24 13.60 -1.38
CA THR A 49 -9.91 13.46 -0.75
C THR A 49 -9.94 13.96 0.70
N ASN A 50 -10.78 14.96 0.99
CA ASN A 50 -10.92 15.57 2.31
C ASN A 50 -12.01 14.94 3.21
N TYR A 51 -12.88 14.09 2.65
CA TYR A 51 -14.04 13.58 3.36
C TYR A 51 -13.65 12.75 4.60
N ASN A 52 -14.41 12.89 5.68
CA ASN A 52 -14.24 12.13 6.92
C ASN A 52 -12.79 12.20 7.46
N LEU A 53 -12.30 13.40 7.78
CA LEU A 53 -10.91 13.69 8.17
C LEU A 53 -9.89 13.63 7.02
N GLY A 54 -10.23 12.97 5.92
CA GLY A 54 -9.47 12.89 4.67
C GLY A 54 -8.46 11.74 4.63
N ILE A 55 -8.01 11.42 3.42
CA ILE A 55 -7.18 10.24 3.16
C ILE A 55 -5.82 10.29 3.89
N ASP A 56 -5.25 11.48 4.04
CA ASP A 56 -3.97 11.69 4.72
C ASP A 56 -4.04 11.25 6.19
N HIS A 57 -5.18 11.49 6.86
CA HIS A 57 -5.40 11.07 8.25
C HIS A 57 -5.34 9.55 8.40
N TYR A 58 -6.02 8.82 7.51
CA TYR A 58 -6.06 7.36 7.57
C TYR A 58 -4.72 6.72 7.19
N LEU A 59 -4.03 7.25 6.17
CA LEU A 59 -2.71 6.74 5.80
C LEU A 59 -1.68 6.97 6.92
N LYS A 60 -1.74 8.12 7.62
CA LYS A 60 -0.95 8.33 8.85
C LYS A 60 -1.29 7.29 9.92
N GLY A 61 -2.58 6.97 10.08
CA GLY A 61 -3.05 5.93 11.01
C GLY A 61 -2.49 4.54 10.68
N PHE A 62 -2.43 4.16 9.41
CA PHE A 62 -1.84 2.88 8.99
C PHE A 62 -0.33 2.85 9.15
N THR A 63 0.36 3.91 8.71
CA THR A 63 1.83 3.99 8.75
C THR A 63 2.39 4.06 10.17
N SER A 64 1.66 4.65 11.11
CA SER A 64 2.05 4.65 12.54
C SER A 64 1.99 3.27 13.21
N GLN A 65 1.34 2.28 12.57
CA GLN A 65 1.24 0.90 13.05
C GLN A 65 2.10 -0.06 12.21
N ALA A 66 2.70 0.41 11.13
CA ALA A 66 3.55 -0.38 10.25
C ALA A 66 4.98 -0.45 10.80
N ASP A 67 5.66 -1.56 10.55
CA ASP A 67 7.09 -1.72 10.84
C ASP A 67 7.91 -1.12 9.69
N LEU A 68 7.99 0.22 9.67
CA LEU A 68 8.78 0.97 8.70
C LEU A 68 10.08 1.44 9.34
N ASP A 69 11.18 1.36 8.59
CA ASP A 69 12.48 1.90 8.96
C ASP A 69 12.55 3.44 8.84
N PHE A 70 11.47 4.09 8.40
CA PHE A 70 11.33 5.54 8.29
C PHE A 70 9.94 6.02 8.71
N ILE A 71 9.81 7.34 8.95
CA ILE A 71 8.53 8.00 9.22
C ILE A 71 8.10 8.75 7.94
N PRO A 72 7.01 8.35 7.27
CA PRO A 72 6.56 9.03 6.06
C PRO A 72 5.96 10.40 6.39
N THR A 73 6.28 11.38 5.54
CA THR A 73 5.58 12.67 5.48
C THR A 73 4.39 12.52 4.55
N ILE A 74 3.18 12.62 5.11
CA ILE A 74 1.93 12.48 4.37
C ILE A 74 1.16 13.78 4.49
N GLU A 75 0.85 14.42 3.37
CA GLU A 75 0.09 15.67 3.37
C GLU A 75 -0.98 15.67 2.29
N LYS A 76 -1.86 16.68 2.33
CA LYS A 76 -2.84 16.91 1.29
C LYS A 76 -3.00 18.39 0.99
N ILE A 77 -3.46 18.67 -0.23
CA ILE A 77 -4.07 19.94 -0.59
C ILE A 77 -5.39 19.66 -1.32
N THR A 78 -6.47 20.27 -0.82
CA THR A 78 -7.81 20.01 -1.35
C THR A 78 -8.57 21.27 -1.65
N MET A 79 -9.37 21.23 -2.72
CA MET A 79 -10.30 22.29 -3.09
C MET A 79 -11.69 21.69 -3.34
N ASP A 80 -12.65 22.01 -2.49
CA ASP A 80 -13.98 21.40 -2.56
C ASP A 80 -14.69 21.74 -3.88
N GLY A 81 -15.26 20.73 -4.53
CA GLY A 81 -15.88 20.86 -5.85
C GLY A 81 -14.93 21.04 -7.03
N ALA A 82 -13.61 21.08 -6.79
CA ALA A 82 -12.63 21.27 -7.84
C ALA A 82 -12.42 20.03 -8.72
N SER A 83 -12.11 20.29 -9.97
CA SER A 83 -11.54 19.36 -10.94
C SER A 83 -10.00 19.37 -10.88
N MET A 84 -9.36 18.44 -11.59
CA MET A 84 -7.91 18.46 -11.74
C MET A 84 -7.40 19.72 -12.47
N GLN A 85 -8.16 20.23 -13.44
CA GLN A 85 -7.78 21.44 -14.17
C GLN A 85 -7.67 22.65 -13.23
N ASP A 86 -8.61 22.77 -12.28
CA ASP A 86 -8.59 23.86 -11.31
C ASP A 86 -7.32 23.82 -10.45
N HIS A 87 -6.81 22.62 -10.15
CA HIS A 87 -5.56 22.43 -9.42
C HIS A 87 -4.31 22.79 -10.24
N LEU A 88 -4.29 22.55 -11.55
CA LEU A 88 -3.15 22.84 -12.42
C LEU A 88 -2.80 24.34 -12.44
N GLU A 89 -3.81 25.20 -12.36
CA GLU A 89 -3.65 26.66 -12.40
C GLU A 89 -3.65 27.29 -10.99
N ASN A 90 -3.90 26.49 -9.95
CA ASN A 90 -4.02 26.99 -8.60
C ASN A 90 -2.65 27.22 -7.95
N ALA A 91 -2.37 28.48 -7.60
CA ALA A 91 -1.11 28.88 -6.98
C ALA A 91 -0.79 28.12 -5.68
N ASN A 92 -1.80 27.77 -4.87
CA ASN A 92 -1.55 27.02 -3.63
C ASN A 92 -1.16 25.56 -3.93
N THR A 93 -1.79 24.95 -4.95
CA THR A 93 -1.45 23.59 -5.39
C THR A 93 -0.03 23.55 -5.94
N LEU A 94 0.33 24.52 -6.78
CA LEU A 94 1.70 24.67 -7.29
C LEU A 94 2.70 24.95 -6.17
N ALA A 95 2.38 25.80 -5.20
CA ALA A 95 3.24 26.05 -4.04
C ALA A 95 3.45 24.77 -3.22
N LYS A 96 2.39 23.98 -3.00
CA LYS A 96 2.45 22.69 -2.29
C LYS A 96 3.29 21.65 -3.03
N LEU A 97 3.13 21.56 -4.35
CA LEU A 97 3.94 20.69 -5.20
C LEU A 97 5.43 21.03 -5.12
N ASN A 98 5.77 22.32 -5.04
CA ASN A 98 7.15 22.79 -5.00
C ASN A 98 7.74 22.90 -3.59
N GLU A 99 6.98 22.58 -2.53
CA GLU A 99 7.47 22.75 -1.16
C GLU A 99 8.53 21.72 -0.76
N ARG A 100 8.55 20.57 -1.43
CA ARG A 100 9.52 19.49 -1.26
C ARG A 100 9.53 18.55 -2.45
N ASP A 101 10.54 17.67 -2.48
CA ASP A 101 10.60 16.55 -3.39
C ASP A 101 9.62 15.45 -2.92
N TRP A 102 8.47 15.39 -3.58
CA TRP A 102 7.46 14.35 -3.35
C TRP A 102 7.84 13.08 -4.10
N ASP A 103 7.78 11.94 -3.42
CA ASP A 103 8.01 10.63 -4.05
C ASP A 103 6.74 10.16 -4.78
N VAL A 104 5.57 10.51 -4.25
CA VAL A 104 4.25 10.19 -4.81
C VAL A 104 3.33 11.40 -4.69
N VAL A 105 2.61 11.71 -5.77
CA VAL A 105 1.56 12.74 -5.87
C VAL A 105 0.28 12.11 -6.41
#